data_AF-A0A1K2EE56-F1
#
_entry.id   AF-A0A1K2EE56-F1
#
_cell.length_a   1.000
_cell.length_b   1.000
_cell.length_c   1.000
_cell.angle_alpha   90.00
_cell.angle_beta   90.00
_cell.angle_gamma   90.00
#
_symmetry.space_group_name_H-M   'P 1'
#
loop_
_entity.id
_entity.type
_entity.pdbx_description
1 polymer ?
#
loop_
_entity_poly.entity_id
_entity_poly.type
_entity_poly.pdbx_seq_one_letter_code
_entity_poly.pdbx_strand_id
1 'polypeptide(L)'
;MSWFIAHCRRFGASFIRDSAYDGQITTGAPQPLPEEAALDGVDEFLSTCCAGPYTWPYEPAVVGYHATEGQSWRLSLSADGVRATHFPEPGTEPGTAVDASLRGTAGELVLALYSRVPVDSLKLDGDRRILDLLLERDPDA
;
A
#
# COMPACT_ATOMS: atom_id res chain seq x y z
N MET A 1 4.78 1.92 18.18
CA MET A 1 3.84 2.38 17.13
C MET A 1 4.69 3.13 16.13
N SER A 2 4.95 2.54 14.96
CA SER A 2 5.86 3.13 13.99
C SER A 2 5.31 4.43 13.44
N TRP A 3 6.18 5.42 13.24
CA TRP A 3 5.84 6.74 12.70
C TRP A 3 5.02 6.63 11.41
N PHE A 4 5.34 5.66 10.55
CA PHE A 4 4.61 5.38 9.32
C PHE A 4 3.11 5.26 9.55
N ILE A 5 2.70 4.48 10.56
CA ILE A 5 1.28 4.27 10.89
C ILE A 5 0.63 5.58 11.39
N ALA A 6 1.38 6.40 12.13
CA ALA A 6 0.90 7.69 12.63
C ALA A 6 0.77 8.75 11.51
N HIS A 7 1.74 8.81 10.60
CA HIS A 7 1.71 9.69 9.43
C HIS A 7 0.64 9.27 8.43
N CYS A 8 0.54 7.98 8.11
CA CYS A 8 -0.52 7.46 7.24
C CYS A 8 -1.92 7.75 7.81
N ARG A 9 -2.11 7.67 9.13
CA ARG A 9 -3.37 8.09 9.77
C ARG A 9 -3.63 9.59 9.70
N ARG A 10 -2.58 10.41 9.63
CA ARG A 10 -2.68 11.87 9.52
C ARG A 10 -3.04 12.31 8.10
N PHE A 11 -2.54 11.60 7.07
CA PHE A 11 -2.79 11.91 5.67
C PHE A 11 -4.01 11.18 5.08
N GLY A 12 -4.26 9.92 5.48
CA GLY A 12 -5.42 9.11 5.05
C GLY A 12 -6.79 9.58 5.59
N ALA A 13 -6.86 10.75 6.21
CA ALA A 13 -8.12 11.39 6.58
C ALA A 13 -8.73 12.23 5.43
N SER A 14 -7.98 12.43 4.34
CA SER A 14 -8.53 12.95 3.11
C SER A 14 -8.85 11.78 2.18
N PHE A 15 -10.13 11.42 2.11
CA PHE A 15 -10.78 10.97 0.87
C PHE A 15 -11.12 9.48 0.66
N ILE A 16 -11.81 8.84 1.62
CA ILE A 16 -12.99 8.03 1.26
C ILE A 16 -14.13 9.00 0.87
N ARG A 17 -13.94 9.81 -0.16
CA ARG A 17 -14.81 10.97 -0.41
C ARG A 17 -14.97 11.30 -1.90
N ASP A 18 -15.08 10.33 -2.82
CA ASP A 18 -15.81 10.60 -4.08
C ASP A 18 -16.37 9.40 -4.87
N SER A 19 -16.39 8.17 -4.36
CA SER A 19 -17.22 7.15 -5.01
C SER A 19 -17.89 6.22 -4.01
N ALA A 20 -19.13 6.60 -3.66
CA ALA A 20 -20.18 5.70 -3.16
C ALA A 20 -20.09 5.10 -1.74
N TYR A 21 -19.33 5.66 -0.80
CA TYR A 21 -19.22 5.07 0.56
C TYR A 21 -19.95 5.80 1.72
N ASP A 22 -20.53 6.99 1.54
CA ASP A 22 -21.19 7.71 2.66
C ASP A 22 -22.56 7.12 3.09
N GLY A 23 -22.90 5.89 2.67
CA GLY A 23 -24.17 5.21 2.99
C GLY A 23 -24.12 4.16 4.11
N GLN A 24 -22.96 3.67 4.53
CA GLN A 24 -22.89 2.46 5.37
C GLN A 24 -22.50 2.66 6.85
N ILE A 25 -22.34 3.89 7.33
CA ILE A 25 -22.04 4.15 8.76
C ILE A 25 -23.28 4.04 9.68
N THR A 26 -24.45 3.62 9.18
CA THR A 26 -25.68 3.48 10.01
C THR A 26 -26.02 2.02 10.39
N THR A 27 -25.33 1.01 9.85
CA THR A 27 -25.74 -0.39 10.03
C THR A 27 -24.56 -1.21 10.52
N GLY A 28 -24.51 -1.48 11.83
CA GLY A 28 -23.38 -2.10 12.54
C GLY A 28 -23.04 -3.56 12.18
N ALA A 29 -22.91 -3.87 10.89
CA ALA A 29 -22.33 -5.11 10.40
C ALA A 29 -21.05 -4.76 9.61
N PRO A 30 -19.86 -5.23 10.02
CA PRO A 30 -18.66 -5.08 9.22
C PRO A 30 -18.81 -5.92 7.95
N GLN A 31 -19.35 -5.31 6.89
CA GLN A 31 -19.36 -5.92 5.58
C GLN A 31 -17.95 -5.84 4.98
N PRO A 32 -17.51 -6.87 4.26
CA PRO A 32 -16.23 -6.82 3.56
C PRO A 32 -16.20 -5.60 2.64
N LEU A 33 -15.07 -4.88 2.63
CA LEU A 33 -14.87 -3.72 1.77
C LEU A 33 -15.19 -4.11 0.31
N PRO A 34 -15.97 -3.29 -0.42
CA PRO A 34 -16.16 -3.50 -1.85
C PRO A 34 -14.81 -3.57 -2.55
N GLU A 35 -14.67 -4.50 -3.49
CA GLU A 35 -13.43 -4.72 -4.24
C GLU A 35 -12.87 -3.42 -4.83
N GLU A 36 -13.71 -2.66 -5.56
CA GLU A 36 -13.31 -1.39 -6.18
C GLU A 36 -12.80 -0.38 -5.15
N ALA A 37 -13.44 -0.30 -3.98
CA ALA A 37 -13.02 0.60 -2.90
C ALA A 37 -11.72 0.14 -2.23
N ALA A 38 -11.50 -1.18 -2.13
CA ALA A 38 -10.26 -1.72 -1.60
C ALA A 38 -9.09 -1.47 -2.56
N LEU A 39 -9.31 -1.66 -3.87
CA LEU A 39 -8.34 -1.38 -4.93
C LEU A 39 -7.96 0.11 -4.96
N ASP A 40 -8.97 1.00 -4.96
CA ASP A 40 -8.78 2.45 -4.89
C ASP A 40 -8.03 2.87 -3.61
N GLY A 41 -8.36 2.26 -2.48
CA GLY A 41 -7.68 2.50 -1.21
C GLY A 41 -6.20 2.07 -1.20
N VAL A 42 -5.84 0.99 -1.90
CA VAL A 42 -4.42 0.60 -2.06
C VAL A 42 -3.68 1.65 -2.90
N ASP A 43 -4.26 2.06 -4.04
CA ASP A 43 -3.64 3.04 -4.93
C ASP A 43 -3.42 4.39 -4.23
N GLU A 44 -4.48 4.90 -3.60
CA GLU A 44 -4.47 6.15 -2.84
C GLU A 44 -3.41 6.10 -1.74
N PHE A 45 -3.38 5.04 -0.95
CA PHE A 45 -2.42 4.93 0.15
C PHE A 45 -0.98 4.94 -0.36
N LEU A 46 -0.67 4.20 -1.44
CA LEU A 46 0.67 4.16 -2.00
C LEU A 46 1.07 5.50 -2.62
N SER A 47 0.15 6.20 -3.27
CA SER A 47 0.41 7.49 -3.92
C SER A 47 0.49 8.65 -2.91
N THR A 48 -0.33 8.64 -1.86
CA THR A 48 -0.43 9.71 -0.87
C THR A 48 0.52 9.53 0.30
N CYS A 49 0.58 8.32 0.87
CA CYS A 49 1.33 8.06 2.10
C CYS A 49 2.77 7.59 1.84
N CYS A 50 2.99 6.85 0.75
CA CYS A 50 4.30 6.30 0.44
C CYS A 50 5.06 7.12 -0.61
N ALA A 51 4.39 7.57 -1.67
CA ALA A 51 5.05 8.33 -2.73
C ALA A 51 5.31 9.78 -2.31
N GLY A 52 6.46 10.30 -2.73
CA GLY A 52 6.88 11.65 -2.40
C GLY A 52 8.36 11.90 -2.66
N PRO A 53 8.81 13.15 -2.54
CA PRO A 53 10.20 13.55 -2.80
C PRO A 53 11.18 13.13 -1.69
N TYR A 54 10.75 12.23 -0.81
CA TYR A 54 11.52 11.84 0.35
C TYR A 54 12.63 10.85 -0.03
N THR A 55 13.88 11.20 0.28
CA THR A 55 15.03 10.33 0.06
C THR A 55 14.89 9.03 0.84
N TRP A 56 15.08 7.91 0.15
CA TRP A 56 15.25 6.59 0.78
C TRP A 56 16.71 6.44 1.20
N PRO A 57 17.02 6.39 2.51
CA PRO A 57 18.41 6.36 3.01
C PRO A 57 19.06 4.98 2.93
N TYR A 58 18.29 3.95 2.56
CA TYR A 58 18.76 2.58 2.38
C TYR A 58 19.02 2.28 0.90
N GLU A 59 19.39 1.05 0.58
CA GLU A 59 19.58 0.62 -0.79
C GLU A 59 18.27 0.79 -1.60
N PRO A 60 18.35 1.27 -2.86
CA PRO A 60 17.18 1.38 -3.73
C PRO A 60 16.48 0.02 -3.84
N ALA A 61 15.16 0.03 -3.66
CA ALA A 61 14.36 -1.17 -3.56
C ALA A 61 13.02 -1.00 -4.29
N VAL A 62 12.52 -2.08 -4.85
CA VAL A 62 11.23 -2.12 -5.55
C VAL A 62 10.31 -3.09 -4.84
N VAL A 63 9.16 -2.59 -4.37
CA VAL A 63 8.13 -3.40 -3.74
C VAL A 63 6.94 -3.56 -4.68
N GLY A 64 6.58 -4.81 -4.99
CA GLY A 64 5.37 -5.15 -5.73
C GLY A 64 4.19 -5.45 -4.79
N TYR A 65 3.00 -5.03 -5.16
CA TYR A 65 1.75 -5.38 -4.51
C TYR A 65 0.84 -5.96 -5.58
N HIS A 66 0.32 -7.17 -5.37
CA HIS A 66 -0.55 -7.81 -6.34
C HIS A 66 -1.84 -8.23 -5.67
N ALA A 67 -2.94 -7.64 -6.11
CA ALA A 67 -4.28 -8.08 -5.76
C ALA A 67 -4.62 -9.35 -6.55
N THR A 68 -5.28 -10.31 -5.90
CA THR A 68 -5.84 -11.51 -6.55
C THR A 68 -6.90 -11.18 -7.60
N GLU A 69 -7.49 -10.00 -7.47
CA GLU A 69 -8.46 -9.35 -8.34
C GLU A 69 -7.84 -8.90 -9.68
N GLY A 70 -6.51 -8.98 -9.82
CA GLY A 70 -5.80 -8.79 -11.09
C GLY A 70 -5.05 -7.46 -11.20
N GLN A 71 -5.29 -6.52 -10.30
CA GLN A 71 -4.53 -5.27 -10.26
C GLN A 71 -3.19 -5.46 -9.54
N SER A 72 -2.19 -4.68 -9.96
CA SER A 72 -0.89 -4.66 -9.30
C SER A 72 -0.39 -3.23 -9.11
N TRP A 73 0.38 -3.00 -8.06
CA TRP A 73 1.04 -1.73 -7.79
C TRP A 73 2.51 -1.97 -7.55
N ARG A 74 3.31 -0.95 -7.84
CA ARG A 74 4.75 -0.97 -7.61
C ARG A 74 5.16 0.27 -6.88
N LEU A 75 5.95 0.09 -5.84
CA LEU A 75 6.58 1.17 -5.11
C LEU A 75 8.08 1.12 -5.36
N SER A 76 8.58 2.08 -6.12
CA SER A 76 10.01 2.25 -6.37
C SER A 76 10.59 3.18 -5.30
N LEU A 77 11.45 2.65 -4.44
CA LEU A 77 12.17 3.36 -3.39
C LEU A 77 13.56 3.70 -3.90
N SER A 78 13.89 4.98 -3.99
CA SER A 78 15.19 5.44 -4.47
C SER A 78 15.67 6.66 -3.69
N ALA A 79 16.96 6.99 -3.82
CA ALA A 79 17.52 8.19 -3.20
C ALA A 79 16.86 9.48 -3.75
N ASP A 80 16.39 9.45 -5.00
CA ASP A 80 15.70 10.56 -5.67
C ASP A 80 14.22 10.71 -5.26
N GLY A 81 13.71 9.77 -4.47
CA GLY A 81 12.34 9.77 -3.99
C GLY A 81 11.65 8.42 -4.11
N VAL A 82 10.42 8.38 -3.60
CA VAL A 82 9.55 7.21 -3.65
C VAL A 82 8.45 7.44 -4.68
N ARG A 83 8.26 6.50 -5.59
CA ARG A 83 7.23 6.56 -6.64
C ARG A 83 6.34 5.34 -6.61
N ALA A 84 5.04 5.56 -6.47
CA ALA A 84 4.02 4.55 -6.71
C ALA A 84 3.68 4.49 -8.21
N THR A 85 3.44 3.29 -8.73
CA THR A 85 2.98 3.06 -10.11
C THR A 85 1.89 2.00 -10.07
N HIS A 86 0.73 2.34 -10.61
CA HIS A 86 -0.40 1.42 -10.74
C HIS A 86 -0.36 0.69 -12.08
N PHE A 87 -0.70 -0.59 -12.03
CA PHE A 87 -0.87 -1.46 -13.19
C PHE A 87 -2.28 -2.06 -13.13
N PRO A 88 -3.24 -1.50 -13.87
CA PRO A 88 -4.63 -1.95 -13.82
C PRO A 88 -4.82 -3.35 -14.43
N GLU A 89 -3.86 -3.81 -15.25
CA GLU A 89 -3.92 -5.11 -15.91
C GLU A 89 -2.77 -6.02 -15.44
N PRO A 90 -3.07 -7.31 -15.16
CA PRO A 90 -2.07 -8.27 -14.72
C PRO A 90 -1.06 -8.54 -15.84
N GLY A 91 0.24 -8.48 -15.51
CA GLY A 91 1.32 -8.72 -16.47
C GLY A 91 1.71 -7.50 -17.32
N THR A 92 1.06 -6.35 -17.13
CA THR A 92 1.50 -5.05 -17.69
C THR A 92 2.68 -4.47 -16.91
N GLU A 93 3.01 -5.09 -15.79
CA GLU A 93 4.20 -4.79 -15.02
C GLU A 93 5.47 -5.02 -15.86
N PRO A 94 6.38 -4.04 -15.94
CA PRO A 94 7.69 -4.28 -16.51
C PRO A 94 8.34 -5.44 -15.76
N GLY A 95 9.00 -6.36 -16.49
CA GLY A 95 9.74 -7.50 -15.94
C GLY A 95 10.95 -7.13 -15.07
N THR A 96 10.97 -5.92 -14.51
CA THR A 96 11.87 -5.50 -13.45
C THR A 96 11.70 -6.44 -12.26
N ALA A 97 12.81 -6.98 -11.78
CA ALA A 97 12.83 -7.73 -10.53
C ALA A 97 12.29 -6.83 -9.41
N VAL A 98 11.31 -7.33 -8.67
CA VAL A 98 10.86 -6.72 -7.42
C VAL A 98 11.67 -7.36 -6.29
N ASP A 99 12.19 -6.55 -5.38
CA ASP A 99 12.98 -7.02 -4.26
C ASP A 99 12.09 -7.65 -3.19
N ALA A 100 10.85 -7.16 -3.07
CA ALA A 100 9.79 -7.74 -2.26
C ALA A 100 8.45 -7.68 -3.01
N SER A 101 7.59 -8.66 -2.83
CA SER A 101 6.21 -8.61 -3.31
C SER A 101 5.22 -9.12 -2.28
N LEU A 102 4.07 -8.46 -2.15
CA LEU A 102 2.93 -8.95 -1.39
C LEU A 102 1.82 -9.38 -2.34
N ARG A 103 1.21 -10.52 -2.04
CA ARG A 103 0.06 -11.09 -2.74
C ARG A 103 -1.06 -11.36 -1.74
N GLY A 104 -2.25 -10.88 -2.06
CA GLY A 104 -3.48 -11.14 -1.30
C GLY A 104 -4.67 -10.48 -1.96
N THR A 105 -5.81 -10.50 -1.29
CA THR A 105 -6.98 -9.74 -1.75
C THR A 105 -6.74 -8.24 -1.60
N ALA A 106 -7.40 -7.43 -2.42
CA ALA A 106 -7.34 -5.97 -2.31
C ALA A 106 -7.70 -5.51 -0.88
N GLY A 107 -8.70 -6.15 -0.28
CA GLY A 107 -9.13 -5.92 1.10
C GLY A 107 -8.03 -6.22 2.13
N GLU A 108 -7.32 -7.33 1.99
CA GLU A 108 -6.23 -7.67 2.91
C GLU A 108 -5.01 -6.76 2.70
N LEU A 109 -4.70 -6.39 1.46
CA LEU A 109 -3.61 -5.46 1.14
C LEU A 109 -3.87 -4.09 1.77
N VAL A 110 -5.06 -3.50 1.56
CA VAL A 110 -5.41 -2.21 2.15
C VAL A 110 -5.42 -2.27 3.68
N LEU A 111 -5.96 -3.36 4.27
CA LEU A 111 -5.93 -3.54 5.72
C LEU A 111 -4.51 -3.68 6.26
N ALA A 112 -3.60 -4.35 5.53
CA ALA A 112 -2.21 -4.48 5.92
C ALA A 112 -1.47 -3.13 5.85
N LEU A 113 -1.74 -2.33 4.80
CA LEU A 113 -1.21 -0.97 4.64
C LEU A 113 -1.67 -0.04 5.78
N TYR A 114 -2.94 -0.14 6.20
CA TYR A 114 -3.43 0.55 7.39
C TYR A 114 -2.98 -0.08 8.72
N SER A 115 -2.10 -1.08 8.69
CA SER A 115 -1.63 -1.85 9.86
C SER A 115 -2.79 -2.43 10.71
N ARG A 116 -3.91 -2.77 10.06
CA ARG A 116 -5.07 -3.43 10.67
C ARG A 116 -4.92 -4.94 10.73
N VAL A 117 -4.18 -5.51 9.78
CA VAL A 117 -3.76 -6.91 9.77
C VAL A 117 -2.24 -6.98 9.63
N PRO A 118 -1.57 -8.00 10.19
CA PRO A 118 -0.14 -8.17 10.00
C PRO A 118 0.15 -8.52 8.55
N VAL A 119 1.25 -7.98 8.02
CA VAL A 119 1.74 -8.30 6.66
C VAL A 119 2.08 -9.79 6.51
N ASP A 120 2.40 -10.48 7.61
CA ASP A 120 2.62 -11.93 7.66
C ASP A 120 1.36 -12.75 7.35
N SER A 121 0.17 -12.16 7.42
CA SER A 121 -1.05 -12.81 6.95
C SER A 121 -1.14 -12.90 5.43
N LEU A 122 -0.38 -12.06 4.71
CA LEU A 122 -0.33 -12.02 3.25
C LEU A 122 0.79 -12.93 2.72
N LYS A 123 0.70 -13.31 1.44
CA LYS A 123 1.79 -14.01 0.78
C LYS A 123 2.89 -13.04 0.42
N LEU A 124 3.94 -13.03 1.23
CA LEU A 124 5.15 -12.27 0.97
C LEU A 124 6.17 -13.12 0.22
N ASP A 125 6.75 -12.56 -0.84
CA ASP A 125 7.85 -13.12 -1.61
C ASP A 125 8.99 -12.08 -1.67
N GLY A 126 10.25 -12.51 -1.65
CA GLY A 126 11.41 -11.60 -1.62
C GLY A 126 11.87 -11.17 -0.21
N ASP A 127 12.51 -10.01 -0.10
CA ASP A 127 13.11 -9.53 1.15
C ASP A 127 12.12 -8.74 2.02
N ARG A 128 11.59 -9.42 3.04
CA ARG A 128 10.69 -8.81 4.03
C ARG A 128 11.30 -7.63 4.77
N ARG A 129 12.63 -7.53 4.85
CA ARG A 129 13.29 -6.43 5.56
C ARG A 129 12.96 -5.09 4.93
N ILE A 130 12.72 -5.05 3.61
CA ILE A 130 12.36 -3.81 2.91
C ILE A 130 10.99 -3.31 3.40
N LEU A 131 10.05 -4.22 3.67
CA LEU A 131 8.75 -3.85 4.24
C LEU A 131 8.86 -3.46 5.71
N ASP A 132 9.64 -4.19 6.50
CA ASP A 132 9.92 -3.81 7.89
C ASP A 132 10.53 -2.39 7.93
N LEU A 133 11.53 -2.10 7.08
CA LEU A 133 12.14 -0.78 6.95
C LEU A 133 11.14 0.29 6.53
N LEU A 134 10.20 -0.03 5.63
CA LEU A 134 9.16 0.89 5.19
C LEU A 134 8.15 1.20 6.31
N LEU A 135 7.79 0.18 7.11
CA LEU A 135 6.92 0.31 8.28
C LEU A 135 7.62 1.05 9.42
N GLU A 136 8.91 0.83 9.63
CA GLU A 136 9.72 1.48 10.68
C GLU A 136 10.15 2.90 10.31
N ARG A 137 10.06 3.27 9.02
CA ARG A 137 10.55 4.55 8.51
C ARG A 137 9.86 5.75 9.17
N ASP A 138 10.69 6.73 9.53
CA ASP A 138 10.34 8.10 9.88
C ASP A 138 11.09 9.06 8.89
N PRO A 139 10.42 9.79 8.00
CA PRO A 139 10.97 10.77 7.08
C PRO A 139 11.22 12.14 7.71
N ASP A 140 10.90 12.36 8.98
CA ASP A 140 11.28 13.55 9.75
C ASP A 140 12.52 13.29 10.65
N ALA A 141 13.11 12.09 10.61
CA ALA A 141 14.27 11.69 11.42
C ALA A 141 15.63 12.22 10.90
#